data_AF-A0A124E083-F1
#
_entry.id   AF-A0A124E083-F1
#
_cell.length_a   1.000
_cell.length_b   1.000
_cell.length_c   1.000
_cell.angle_alpha   90.00
_cell.angle_beta   90.00
_cell.angle_gamma   90.00
#
_symmetry.space_group_name_H-M   'P 1'
#
loop_
_entity.id
_entity.type
_entity.pdbx_description
1 polymer ?
#
loop_
_entity_poly.entity_id
_entity_poly.type
_entity_poly.pdbx_seq_one_letter_code
_entity_poly.pdbx_strand_id
1 'polypeptide(L)'
;MPTAKELHKLWDQRIKDECKARGLRFVAGCGYRADSVYLSVFSAGRWATKGEAVPRWRWTVAIKPRVLDEILWEAFMPDEDLGGPRKRLNLRVSGWFTVDGLEVGSGFVDVPDPAQPDAAVTTMFDEFDRLTTEFVAAHPDVDAYLKALQAMPAEQAGWPRNRLREIVTLIAVGDRDAAGALADAELARGEHGPMSGPRGTVFELLSVFCKPAEVQAEYWEMVKPTHRLTLVSGTSGPVTVTLAAGRERGGSFDRRLRKFNGRDDFALILTPIGDDDTYLQAAGSGPDRITVEIRKPGGQQWGVESVRYVIGRAGSDGSALDQPIELPTSTQMVGATEVFDADEAAALFTDFYRRGSIPETCTLRPAEGWTADGTNVDLR
;
A
#
# COMPACT_ATOMS: atom_id res chain seq x y z
N MET A 1 -18.97 36.33 -3.19
CA MET A 1 -17.83 35.56 -3.75
C MET A 1 -17.95 34.15 -3.23
N PRO A 2 -18.04 33.13 -4.10
CA PRO A 2 -18.10 31.74 -3.65
C PRO A 2 -16.82 31.37 -2.90
N THR A 3 -16.95 30.56 -1.86
CA THR A 3 -15.82 29.98 -1.14
C THR A 3 -15.02 29.04 -2.04
N ALA A 4 -13.77 28.74 -1.69
CA ALA A 4 -12.95 27.78 -2.44
C ALA A 4 -13.62 26.40 -2.58
N LYS A 5 -14.36 25.97 -1.55
CA LYS A 5 -15.13 24.71 -1.56
C LYS A 5 -16.31 24.75 -2.53
N GLU A 6 -17.02 25.88 -2.59
CA GLU A 6 -18.12 26.08 -3.53
C GLU A 6 -17.63 26.14 -4.97
N LEU A 7 -16.50 26.82 -5.22
CA LEU A 7 -15.84 26.83 -6.53
C LEU A 7 -15.44 25.43 -6.97
N HIS A 8 -14.82 24.64 -6.07
CA HIS A 8 -14.45 23.26 -6.41
C HIS A 8 -15.66 22.41 -6.79
N LYS A 9 -16.75 22.49 -6.01
CA LYS A 9 -18.01 21.78 -6.29
C LYS A 9 -18.64 22.21 -7.62
N LEU A 10 -18.59 23.51 -7.94
CA LEU A 10 -19.08 24.05 -9.21
C LEU A 10 -18.31 23.47 -10.39
N TRP A 11 -16.98 23.47 -10.32
CA TRP A 11 -16.12 22.93 -11.36
C TRP A 11 -16.29 21.43 -11.56
N ASP A 12 -16.30 20.66 -10.48
CA ASP A 12 -16.52 19.21 -10.53
C ASP A 12 -17.87 18.88 -11.17
N GLN A 13 -18.91 19.63 -10.81
CA GLN A 13 -20.24 19.44 -11.39
C GLN A 13 -20.25 19.80 -12.88
N ARG A 14 -19.62 20.89 -13.29
CA ARG A 14 -19.57 21.28 -14.71
C ARG A 14 -18.80 20.28 -15.56
N ILE A 15 -17.64 19.80 -15.09
CA ILE A 15 -16.85 18.76 -15.76
C ILE A 15 -17.68 17.48 -15.90
N LYS A 16 -18.41 17.09 -14.85
CA LYS A 16 -19.29 15.91 -14.88
C LYS A 16 -20.43 16.06 -15.88
N ASP A 17 -21.02 17.25 -15.98
CA ASP A 17 -22.09 17.53 -16.93
C ASP A 17 -21.58 17.50 -18.37
N GLU A 18 -20.39 18.06 -18.62
CA GLU A 18 -19.73 17.99 -19.93
C GLU A 18 -19.36 16.55 -20.32
N CYS A 19 -18.85 15.76 -19.36
CA CYS A 19 -18.64 14.32 -19.58
C CYS A 19 -19.93 13.64 -20.03
N LYS A 20 -21.04 13.89 -19.35
CA LYS A 20 -22.34 13.29 -19.69
C LYS A 20 -22.81 13.72 -21.08
N ALA A 21 -22.65 14.99 -21.44
CA ALA A 21 -23.02 15.52 -22.75
C ALA A 21 -22.23 14.84 -23.90
N ARG A 22 -20.97 14.50 -23.65
CA ARG A 22 -20.08 13.81 -24.61
C ARG A 22 -20.11 12.29 -24.52
N GLY A 23 -21.01 11.72 -23.71
CA GLY A 23 -21.11 10.25 -23.52
C GLY A 23 -19.96 9.62 -22.74
N LEU A 24 -19.16 10.44 -22.04
CA LEU A 24 -18.07 9.99 -21.17
C LEU A 24 -18.60 9.55 -19.80
N ARG A 25 -17.84 8.68 -19.15
CA ARG A 25 -18.07 8.29 -17.75
C ARG A 25 -17.26 9.20 -16.84
N PHE A 26 -17.67 9.31 -15.58
CA PHE A 26 -17.00 10.18 -14.60
C PHE A 26 -16.82 9.46 -13.26
N VAL A 27 -15.61 9.49 -12.71
CA VAL A 27 -15.27 8.92 -11.40
C VAL A 27 -14.11 9.70 -10.78
N ALA A 28 -14.21 9.99 -9.47
CA ALA A 28 -13.15 10.62 -8.67
C ALA A 28 -12.47 11.85 -9.33
N GLY A 29 -13.28 12.77 -9.88
CA GLY A 29 -12.76 13.99 -10.52
C GLY A 29 -12.24 13.81 -11.95
N CYS A 30 -12.33 12.60 -12.50
CA CYS A 30 -11.82 12.27 -13.84
C CYS A 30 -12.94 11.87 -14.79
N GLY A 31 -12.92 12.43 -16.01
CA GLY A 31 -13.74 11.99 -17.13
C GLY A 31 -13.02 10.89 -17.90
N TYR A 32 -13.72 9.90 -18.45
CA TYR A 32 -13.07 8.85 -19.23
C TYR A 32 -13.97 8.22 -20.30
N ARG A 33 -13.34 7.75 -21.38
CA ARG A 33 -13.92 6.82 -22.36
C ARG A 33 -13.11 5.53 -22.39
N ALA A 34 -13.80 4.43 -22.62
CA ALA A 34 -13.18 3.13 -22.87
C ALA A 34 -13.75 2.57 -24.17
N ASP A 35 -12.88 2.24 -25.11
CA ASP A 35 -13.21 1.51 -26.34
C ASP A 35 -12.73 0.05 -26.22
N SER A 36 -12.65 -0.67 -27.34
CA SER A 36 -12.18 -2.07 -27.36
C SER A 36 -10.72 -2.24 -26.94
N VAL A 37 -9.86 -1.26 -27.22
CA VAL A 37 -8.41 -1.30 -26.98
C VAL A 37 -8.03 -0.38 -25.82
N TYR A 38 -8.49 0.87 -25.82
CA TYR A 38 -7.98 1.92 -24.96
C TYR A 38 -8.94 2.38 -23.87
N LEU A 39 -8.33 2.89 -22.80
CA LEU A 39 -8.93 3.76 -21.80
C LEU A 39 -8.27 5.13 -21.95
N SER A 40 -9.06 6.14 -22.31
CA SER A 40 -8.64 7.53 -22.31
C SER A 40 -9.22 8.25 -21.11
N VAL A 41 -8.37 8.92 -20.35
CA VAL A 41 -8.71 9.62 -19.11
C VAL A 41 -8.41 11.10 -19.27
N PHE A 42 -9.40 11.92 -18.90
CA PHE A 42 -9.31 13.35 -18.74
C PHE A 42 -9.27 13.67 -17.25
N SER A 43 -8.32 14.51 -16.85
CA SER A 43 -8.24 15.06 -15.50
C SER A 43 -8.02 16.56 -15.58
N ALA A 44 -8.70 17.31 -14.72
CA ALA A 44 -8.48 18.74 -14.58
C ALA A 44 -8.47 19.13 -13.11
N GLY A 45 -7.60 20.06 -12.77
CA GLY A 45 -7.42 20.52 -11.41
C GLY A 45 -6.97 21.97 -11.36
N ARG A 46 -7.37 22.64 -10.28
CA ARG A 46 -6.90 23.99 -10.02
C ARG A 46 -5.40 23.96 -9.77
N TRP A 47 -4.66 24.76 -10.52
CA TRP A 47 -3.24 25.01 -10.32
C TRP A 47 -3.06 26.42 -9.78
N ALA A 48 -2.31 26.55 -8.68
CA ALA A 48 -2.04 27.85 -8.08
C ALA A 48 -0.54 27.96 -7.77
N THR A 49 0.14 28.86 -8.45
CA THR A 49 1.50 29.27 -8.08
C THR A 49 1.41 30.44 -7.10
N LYS A 50 2.25 30.45 -6.07
CA LYS A 50 2.27 31.53 -5.07
C LYS A 50 2.52 32.88 -5.77
N GLY A 51 1.54 33.80 -5.69
CA GLY A 51 1.64 35.16 -6.26
C GLY A 51 0.93 35.38 -7.59
N GLU A 52 0.31 34.36 -8.21
CA GLU A 52 -0.50 34.55 -9.42
C GLU A 52 -1.89 35.14 -9.08
N ALA A 53 -2.27 36.20 -9.80
CA ALA A 53 -3.54 36.93 -9.59
C ALA A 53 -4.76 36.22 -10.20
N VAL A 54 -4.56 35.39 -11.22
CA VAL A 54 -5.62 34.64 -11.91
C VAL A 54 -5.40 33.15 -11.66
N PRO A 55 -6.39 32.42 -11.12
CA PRO A 55 -6.26 30.97 -10.96
C PRO A 55 -6.24 30.29 -12.33
N ARG A 56 -5.29 29.37 -12.51
CA ARG A 56 -5.15 28.58 -13.74
C ARG A 56 -5.71 27.18 -13.50
N TRP A 57 -6.31 26.59 -14.51
CA TRP A 57 -6.68 25.18 -14.47
C TRP A 57 -5.73 24.38 -15.34
N ARG A 58 -5.06 23.40 -14.74
CA ARG A 58 -4.28 22.42 -15.47
C ARG A 58 -5.21 21.29 -15.88
N TRP A 59 -5.11 20.87 -17.13
CA TRP A 59 -5.76 19.66 -17.63
C TRP A 59 -4.72 18.69 -18.20
N THR A 60 -5.03 17.40 -18.16
CA THR A 60 -4.21 16.33 -18.71
C THR A 60 -5.08 15.31 -19.42
N VAL A 61 -4.54 14.71 -20.47
CA VAL A 61 -5.13 13.61 -21.24
C VAL A 61 -4.16 12.46 -21.23
N ALA A 62 -4.58 11.32 -20.68
CA ALA A 62 -3.77 10.13 -20.58
C ALA A 62 -4.45 8.94 -21.24
N ILE A 63 -3.69 8.11 -21.97
CA ILE A 63 -4.23 6.94 -22.69
C ILE A 63 -3.41 5.69 -22.36
N LYS A 64 -4.10 4.59 -22.06
CA LYS A 64 -3.50 3.26 -21.91
C LYS A 64 -4.35 2.16 -22.52
N PRO A 65 -3.75 1.08 -23.03
CA PRO A 65 -4.48 -0.13 -23.34
C PRO A 65 -5.21 -0.66 -22.11
N ARG A 66 -6.45 -1.11 -22.31
CA ARG A 66 -7.32 -1.64 -21.27
C ARG A 66 -6.77 -2.91 -20.63
N VAL A 67 -5.95 -3.67 -21.35
CA VAL A 67 -5.42 -4.94 -20.86
C VAL A 67 -4.34 -4.74 -19.79
N LEU A 68 -3.66 -3.59 -19.75
CA LEU A 68 -2.49 -3.40 -18.89
C LEU A 68 -2.81 -3.57 -17.40
N ASP A 69 -3.91 -2.99 -16.91
CA ASP A 69 -4.26 -3.11 -15.49
C ASP A 69 -4.62 -4.56 -15.11
N GLU A 70 -5.19 -5.34 -16.02
CA GLU A 70 -5.52 -6.75 -15.75
C GLU A 70 -4.25 -7.58 -15.58
N ILE A 71 -3.27 -7.39 -16.46
CA ILE A 71 -1.95 -8.01 -16.36
C ILE A 71 -1.25 -7.59 -15.06
N LEU A 72 -1.29 -6.29 -14.74
CA LEU A 72 -0.72 -5.78 -13.50
C LEU A 72 -1.38 -6.45 -12.28
N TRP A 73 -2.71 -6.54 -12.25
CA TRP A 73 -3.42 -7.15 -11.13
C TRP A 73 -3.18 -8.64 -11.02
N GLU A 74 -3.12 -9.36 -12.14
CA GLU A 74 -2.81 -10.79 -12.16
C GLU A 74 -1.40 -11.05 -11.61
N ALA A 75 -0.41 -10.25 -11.99
CA ALA A 75 0.96 -10.39 -11.49
C ALA A 75 1.12 -9.92 -10.04
N PHE A 76 0.48 -8.80 -9.67
CA PHE A 76 0.77 -8.07 -8.44
C PHE A 76 -0.19 -8.42 -7.29
N MET A 77 -1.42 -8.81 -7.60
CA MET A 77 -2.52 -9.07 -6.67
C MET A 77 -3.40 -10.25 -7.14
N PRO A 78 -2.80 -11.45 -7.40
CA PRO A 78 -3.53 -12.56 -8.02
C PRO A 78 -4.73 -13.06 -7.20
N ASP A 79 -4.70 -12.88 -5.88
CA ASP A 79 -5.71 -13.40 -4.96
C ASP A 79 -6.72 -12.34 -4.47
N GLU A 80 -6.59 -11.09 -4.94
CA GLU A 80 -7.47 -10.00 -4.49
C GLU A 80 -8.78 -9.96 -5.27
N ASP A 81 -9.91 -9.95 -4.55
CA ASP A 81 -11.21 -9.66 -5.16
C ASP A 81 -11.38 -8.16 -5.41
N LEU A 82 -11.02 -7.74 -6.62
CA LEU A 82 -11.21 -6.35 -7.09
C LEU A 82 -12.69 -6.03 -7.40
N GLY A 83 -13.60 -6.98 -7.21
CA GLY A 83 -15.04 -6.91 -7.40
C GLY A 83 -15.49 -6.99 -8.86
N GLY A 84 -16.77 -6.72 -9.08
CA GLY A 84 -17.42 -6.88 -10.39
C GLY A 84 -16.92 -5.92 -11.49
N PRO A 85 -17.31 -6.14 -12.76
CA PRO A 85 -16.77 -5.43 -13.93
C PRO A 85 -16.80 -3.90 -13.83
N ARG A 86 -17.86 -3.34 -13.23
CA ARG A 86 -17.98 -1.88 -13.02
C ARG A 86 -16.97 -1.34 -12.00
N LYS A 87 -16.72 -2.07 -10.91
CA LYS A 87 -15.74 -1.68 -9.88
C LYS A 87 -14.33 -1.74 -10.46
N ARG A 88 -14.00 -2.82 -11.18
CA ARG A 88 -12.73 -2.95 -11.92
C ARG A 88 -12.51 -1.78 -12.87
N LEU A 89 -13.49 -1.41 -13.70
CA LEU A 89 -13.34 -0.29 -14.62
C LEU A 89 -13.06 1.05 -13.91
N ASN A 90 -13.75 1.32 -12.80
CA ASN A 90 -13.48 2.51 -12.00
C ASN A 90 -12.08 2.46 -11.37
N LEU A 91 -11.64 1.29 -10.90
CA LEU A 91 -10.29 1.11 -10.36
C LEU A 91 -9.22 1.47 -11.39
N ARG A 92 -9.41 1.17 -12.69
CA ARG A 92 -8.46 1.55 -13.75
C ARG A 92 -8.23 3.06 -13.90
N VAL A 93 -9.18 3.87 -13.45
CA VAL A 93 -9.16 5.33 -13.57
C VAL A 93 -8.68 5.99 -12.28
N SER A 94 -9.15 5.51 -11.13
CA SER A 94 -8.91 6.17 -9.83
C SER A 94 -8.20 5.29 -8.78
N GLY A 95 -7.76 4.10 -9.17
CA GLY A 95 -7.14 3.12 -8.27
C GLY A 95 -5.66 3.38 -8.07
N TRP A 96 -5.18 3.12 -6.85
CA TRP A 96 -3.78 3.26 -6.47
C TRP A 96 -2.83 2.24 -7.12
N PHE A 97 -3.34 1.05 -7.47
CA PHE A 97 -2.56 -0.02 -8.11
C PHE A 97 -2.94 -0.13 -9.58
N THR A 98 -2.60 0.88 -10.37
CA THR A 98 -2.88 0.90 -11.81
C THR A 98 -1.64 1.29 -12.59
N VAL A 99 -1.62 0.92 -13.87
CA VAL A 99 -0.63 1.45 -14.81
C VAL A 99 -1.07 2.85 -15.20
N ASP A 100 -0.20 3.85 -15.06
CA ASP A 100 -0.53 5.20 -15.52
C ASP A 100 -0.68 5.23 -17.05
N GLY A 101 -1.66 6.00 -17.55
CA GLY A 101 -1.74 6.29 -18.98
C GLY A 101 -0.54 7.07 -19.48
N LEU A 102 -0.20 6.88 -20.75
CA LEU A 102 0.73 7.76 -21.46
C LEU A 102 0.07 9.13 -21.59
N GLU A 103 0.71 10.18 -21.07
CA GLU A 103 0.23 11.55 -21.24
C GLU A 103 0.40 11.94 -22.72
N VAL A 104 -0.72 12.09 -23.43
CA VAL A 104 -0.73 12.48 -24.85
C VAL A 104 -0.94 13.98 -25.03
N GLY A 105 -1.31 14.68 -23.96
CA GLY A 105 -1.35 16.12 -23.92
C GLY A 105 -1.73 16.66 -22.55
N SER A 106 -1.26 17.87 -22.27
CA SER A 106 -1.65 18.64 -21.11
C SER A 106 -1.55 20.12 -21.41
N GLY A 107 -2.23 20.93 -20.61
CA GLY A 107 -2.24 22.37 -20.82
C GLY A 107 -2.82 23.13 -19.63
N PHE A 108 -2.81 24.45 -19.78
CA PHE A 108 -3.42 25.38 -18.85
C PHE A 108 -4.51 26.17 -19.56
N VAL A 109 -5.61 26.42 -18.86
CA VAL A 109 -6.62 27.40 -19.28
C VAL A 109 -6.70 28.48 -18.21
N ASP A 110 -6.60 29.72 -18.65
CA ASP A 110 -6.79 30.88 -17.80
C ASP A 110 -8.29 31.12 -17.62
N VAL A 111 -8.72 31.33 -16.37
CA VAL A 111 -10.13 31.53 -16.04
C VAL A 111 -10.29 32.87 -15.34
N PRO A 112 -10.62 33.94 -16.08
CA PRO A 112 -10.78 35.28 -15.51
C PRO A 112 -11.85 35.35 -14.42
N ASP A 113 -12.94 34.59 -14.58
CA ASP A 113 -13.97 34.40 -13.56
C ASP A 113 -14.14 32.90 -13.23
N PRO A 114 -13.57 32.42 -12.10
CA PRO A 114 -13.71 31.03 -11.66
C PRO A 114 -15.14 30.57 -11.40
N ALA A 115 -16.10 31.50 -11.28
CA ALA A 115 -17.52 31.19 -11.17
C ALA A 115 -18.19 30.88 -12.52
N GLN A 116 -17.47 31.03 -13.64
CA GLN A 116 -17.96 30.79 -15.00
C GLN A 116 -17.07 29.77 -15.75
N PRO A 117 -17.13 28.47 -15.38
CA PRO A 117 -16.24 27.45 -15.94
C PRO A 117 -16.58 27.03 -17.38
N ASP A 118 -17.71 27.44 -17.94
CA ASP A 118 -18.31 26.80 -19.14
C ASP A 118 -17.40 26.80 -20.36
N ALA A 119 -16.85 27.97 -20.74
CA ALA A 119 -15.97 28.09 -21.88
C ALA A 119 -14.66 27.31 -21.65
N ALA A 120 -14.08 27.41 -20.45
CA ALA A 120 -12.84 26.73 -20.11
C ALA A 120 -12.99 25.21 -20.15
N VAL A 121 -14.07 24.68 -19.56
CA VAL A 121 -14.38 23.25 -19.58
C VAL A 121 -14.60 22.77 -21.02
N THR A 122 -15.35 23.51 -21.83
CA THR A 122 -15.59 23.15 -23.24
C THR A 122 -14.28 23.04 -24.01
N THR A 123 -13.39 24.05 -23.92
CA THR A 123 -12.07 24.04 -24.57
C THR A 123 -11.22 22.85 -24.13
N MET A 124 -11.21 22.52 -22.83
CA MET A 124 -10.45 21.37 -22.32
C MET A 124 -10.96 20.04 -22.91
N PHE A 125 -12.28 19.87 -23.06
CA PHE A 125 -12.85 18.66 -23.62
C PHE A 125 -12.70 18.57 -25.15
N ASP A 126 -12.67 19.71 -25.85
CA ASP A 126 -12.35 19.73 -27.29
C ASP A 126 -10.91 19.24 -27.54
N GLU A 127 -9.95 19.66 -26.72
CA GLU A 127 -8.58 19.13 -26.75
C GLU A 127 -8.53 17.64 -26.40
N PHE A 128 -9.32 17.19 -25.41
CA PHE A 128 -9.44 15.76 -25.10
C PHE A 128 -9.94 14.94 -26.30
N ASP A 129 -10.99 15.38 -26.98
CA ASP A 129 -11.51 14.68 -28.15
C ASP A 129 -10.55 14.67 -29.32
N ARG A 130 -9.88 15.80 -29.59
CA ARG A 130 -8.86 15.91 -30.63
C ARG A 130 -7.68 14.95 -30.36
N LEU A 131 -7.04 15.07 -29.19
CA LEU A 131 -5.83 14.33 -28.85
C LEU A 131 -6.06 12.81 -28.82
N THR A 132 -7.18 12.38 -28.26
CA THR A 132 -7.51 10.95 -28.23
C THR A 132 -7.82 10.38 -29.61
N THR A 133 -8.52 11.13 -30.46
CA THR A 133 -8.82 10.71 -31.83
C THR A 133 -7.54 10.57 -32.65
N GLU A 134 -6.66 11.56 -32.57
CA GLU A 134 -5.34 11.54 -33.23
C GLU A 134 -4.49 10.37 -32.74
N PHE A 135 -4.41 10.16 -31.41
CA PHE A 135 -3.60 9.10 -30.84
C PHE A 135 -4.11 7.71 -31.21
N VAL A 136 -5.42 7.45 -31.09
CA VAL A 136 -6.01 6.14 -31.43
C VAL A 136 -5.88 5.85 -32.92
N ALA A 137 -5.98 6.87 -33.78
CA ALA A 137 -5.75 6.70 -35.21
C ALA A 137 -4.28 6.36 -35.55
N ALA A 138 -3.32 6.99 -34.85
CA ALA A 138 -1.90 6.72 -35.04
C ALA A 138 -1.43 5.39 -34.41
N HIS A 139 -2.09 4.96 -33.35
CA HIS A 139 -1.75 3.76 -32.57
C HIS A 139 -2.99 2.87 -32.39
N PRO A 140 -3.45 2.16 -33.42
CA PRO A 140 -4.74 1.45 -33.37
C PRO A 140 -4.76 0.22 -32.44
N ASP A 141 -3.60 -0.33 -32.09
CA ASP A 141 -3.44 -1.54 -31.29
C ASP A 141 -2.31 -1.43 -30.26
N VAL A 142 -2.16 -2.48 -29.45
CA VAL A 142 -1.19 -2.53 -28.34
C VAL A 142 0.26 -2.55 -28.86
N ASP A 143 0.52 -3.16 -30.00
CA ASP A 143 1.83 -3.15 -30.66
C ASP A 143 2.24 -1.73 -31.09
N ALA A 144 1.30 -0.98 -31.68
CA ALA A 144 1.53 0.41 -32.05
C ALA A 144 1.68 1.32 -30.81
N TYR A 145 0.98 1.00 -29.72
CA TYR A 145 1.18 1.66 -28.42
C TYR A 145 2.59 1.42 -27.87
N LEU A 146 3.10 0.17 -27.93
CA LEU A 146 4.45 -0.17 -27.50
C LEU A 146 5.50 0.65 -28.25
N LYS A 147 5.34 0.80 -29.56
CA LYS A 147 6.22 1.65 -30.38
C LYS A 147 6.19 3.11 -29.92
N ALA A 148 5.02 3.63 -29.54
CA ALA A 148 4.90 4.98 -28.99
C ALA A 148 5.67 5.14 -27.67
N LEU A 149 5.63 4.12 -26.80
CA LEU A 149 6.40 4.10 -25.56
C LEU A 149 7.91 4.06 -25.81
N GLN A 150 8.36 3.21 -26.73
CA GLN A 150 9.78 3.06 -27.06
C GLN A 150 10.36 4.28 -27.78
N ALA A 151 9.50 5.12 -28.37
CA ALA A 151 9.89 6.41 -28.97
C ALA A 151 10.00 7.55 -27.94
N MET A 152 9.69 7.33 -26.67
CA MET A 152 9.82 8.36 -25.63
C MET A 152 11.28 8.81 -25.47
N PRO A 153 11.53 10.08 -25.08
CA PRO A 153 12.88 10.54 -24.76
C PRO A 153 13.53 9.67 -23.67
N ALA A 154 14.82 9.37 -23.82
CA ALA A 154 15.56 8.46 -22.94
C ALA A 154 15.46 8.85 -21.45
N GLU A 155 15.45 10.15 -21.15
CA GLU A 155 15.28 10.69 -19.79
C GLU A 155 13.93 10.27 -19.18
N GLN A 156 12.86 10.31 -19.95
CA GLN A 156 11.52 9.92 -19.51
C GLN A 156 11.36 8.40 -19.49
N ALA A 157 11.96 7.69 -20.45
CA ALA A 157 11.87 6.24 -20.55
C ALA A 157 12.38 5.54 -19.27
N GLY A 158 13.40 6.11 -18.62
CA GLY A 158 13.94 5.59 -17.36
C GLY A 158 13.06 5.80 -16.12
N TRP A 159 11.98 6.59 -16.20
CA TRP A 159 11.13 6.82 -15.03
C TRP A 159 10.40 5.53 -14.61
N PRO A 160 10.33 5.20 -13.31
CA PRO A 160 9.73 3.94 -12.85
C PRO A 160 8.31 3.68 -13.36
N ARG A 161 7.49 4.72 -13.51
CA ARG A 161 6.13 4.62 -14.06
C ARG A 161 6.11 4.29 -15.56
N ASN A 162 7.05 4.84 -16.31
CA ASN A 162 7.19 4.57 -17.74
C ASN A 162 7.78 3.17 -17.97
N ARG A 163 8.73 2.74 -17.15
CA ARG A 163 9.24 1.35 -17.13
C ARG A 163 8.17 0.34 -16.79
N LEU A 164 7.36 0.59 -15.76
CA LEU A 164 6.20 -0.25 -15.43
C LEU A 164 5.27 -0.40 -16.64
N ARG A 165 4.94 0.71 -17.29
CA ARG A 165 4.08 0.71 -18.47
C ARG A 165 4.69 -0.09 -19.63
N GLU A 166 5.98 0.07 -19.89
CA GLU A 166 6.69 -0.67 -20.93
C GLU A 166 6.70 -2.19 -20.66
N ILE A 167 7.09 -2.61 -19.45
CA ILE A 167 7.11 -4.03 -19.04
C ILE A 167 5.73 -4.67 -19.23
N VAL A 168 4.67 -4.02 -18.73
CA VAL A 168 3.31 -4.56 -18.82
C VAL A 168 2.80 -4.55 -20.27
N THR A 169 3.23 -3.58 -21.09
CA THR A 169 2.89 -3.54 -22.52
C THR A 169 3.60 -4.65 -23.30
N LEU A 170 4.86 -4.96 -22.98
CA LEU A 170 5.59 -6.09 -23.55
C LEU A 170 4.87 -7.42 -23.27
N ILE A 171 4.41 -7.62 -22.04
CA ILE A 171 3.57 -8.79 -21.68
C ILE A 171 2.28 -8.81 -22.52
N ALA A 172 1.64 -7.66 -22.69
CA ALA A 172 0.38 -7.54 -23.43
C ALA A 172 0.50 -7.88 -24.91
N VAL A 173 1.65 -7.61 -25.54
CA VAL A 173 1.93 -8.02 -26.95
C VAL A 173 2.50 -9.44 -27.05
N GLY A 174 2.66 -10.14 -25.92
CA GLY A 174 3.14 -11.52 -25.86
C GLY A 174 4.67 -11.67 -25.77
N ASP A 175 5.42 -10.59 -25.67
CA ASP A 175 6.88 -10.61 -25.53
C ASP A 175 7.30 -10.68 -24.04
N ARG A 176 7.01 -11.83 -23.43
CA ARG A 176 7.32 -12.08 -22.02
C ARG A 176 8.82 -12.11 -21.73
N ASP A 177 9.63 -12.57 -22.67
CA ASP A 177 11.08 -12.63 -22.49
C ASP A 177 11.68 -11.23 -22.40
N ALA A 178 11.29 -10.30 -23.29
CA ALA A 178 11.74 -8.91 -23.21
C ALA A 178 11.20 -8.22 -21.94
N ALA A 179 9.95 -8.49 -21.56
CA ALA A 179 9.37 -7.95 -20.33
C ALA A 179 10.14 -8.39 -19.07
N GLY A 180 10.43 -9.69 -18.97
CA GLY A 180 11.21 -10.27 -17.87
C GLY A 180 12.63 -9.71 -17.83
N ALA A 181 13.31 -9.65 -18.98
CA ALA A 181 14.66 -9.10 -19.07
C ALA A 181 14.72 -7.61 -18.67
N LEU A 182 13.72 -6.81 -19.05
CA LEU A 182 13.63 -5.42 -18.65
C LEU A 182 13.40 -5.27 -17.15
N ALA A 183 12.49 -6.07 -16.57
CA ALA A 183 12.24 -6.08 -15.13
C ALA A 183 13.50 -6.50 -14.33
N ASP A 184 14.19 -7.54 -14.77
CA ASP A 184 15.45 -8.01 -14.17
C ASP A 184 16.56 -6.95 -14.25
N ALA A 185 16.66 -6.23 -15.37
CA ALA A 185 17.63 -5.15 -15.54
C ALA A 185 17.36 -3.97 -14.60
N GLU A 186 16.10 -3.60 -14.35
CA GLU A 186 15.77 -2.57 -13.37
C GLU A 186 16.08 -3.02 -11.93
N LEU A 187 15.73 -4.26 -11.58
CA LEU A 187 16.08 -4.84 -10.27
C LEU A 187 17.58 -4.88 -10.03
N ALA A 188 18.38 -5.21 -11.05
CA ALA A 188 19.84 -5.20 -10.98
C ALA A 188 20.43 -3.79 -10.74
N ARG A 189 19.70 -2.72 -11.07
CA ARG A 189 20.06 -1.32 -10.75
C ARG A 189 19.57 -0.87 -9.37
N GLY A 190 18.87 -1.73 -8.63
CA GLY A 190 18.23 -1.38 -7.36
C GLY A 190 16.89 -0.65 -7.53
N GLU A 191 16.32 -0.64 -8.74
CA GLU A 191 15.00 -0.07 -9.00
C GLU A 191 13.91 -1.11 -8.70
N HIS A 192 12.88 -0.66 -7.97
CA HIS A 192 11.83 -1.54 -7.47
C HIS A 192 10.45 -1.28 -8.10
N GLY A 193 10.36 -0.21 -8.90
CA GLY A 193 9.14 0.27 -9.51
C GLY A 193 8.31 1.16 -8.58
N PRO A 194 7.21 1.73 -9.11
CA PRO A 194 6.46 2.78 -8.42
C PRO A 194 5.52 2.26 -7.32
N MET A 195 5.37 0.94 -7.17
CA MET A 195 4.46 0.34 -6.20
C MET A 195 5.04 -0.92 -5.57
N SER A 196 4.57 -1.22 -4.37
CA SER A 196 4.97 -2.40 -3.62
C SER A 196 3.85 -2.88 -2.72
N GLY A 197 3.75 -4.20 -2.56
CA GLY A 197 2.74 -4.85 -1.75
C GLY A 197 3.34 -5.83 -0.74
N PRO A 198 2.50 -6.61 -0.05
CA PRO A 198 2.95 -7.58 0.95
C PRO A 198 3.90 -8.66 0.39
N ARG A 199 3.82 -8.95 -0.91
CA ARG A 199 4.58 -10.03 -1.58
C ARG A 199 5.86 -9.59 -2.28
N GLY A 200 6.12 -8.29 -2.34
CA GLY A 200 7.28 -7.76 -3.06
C GLY A 200 7.01 -6.43 -3.74
N THR A 201 7.99 -6.00 -4.54
CA THR A 201 7.88 -4.78 -5.35
C THR A 201 7.34 -5.13 -6.74
N VAL A 202 6.79 -4.15 -7.46
CA VAL A 202 6.11 -4.45 -8.72
C VAL A 202 7.05 -5.00 -9.80
N PHE A 203 8.29 -4.52 -9.88
CA PHE A 203 9.26 -5.05 -10.84
C PHE A 203 9.69 -6.47 -10.49
N GLU A 204 9.82 -6.80 -9.20
CA GLU A 204 10.07 -8.16 -8.76
C GLU A 204 8.95 -9.10 -9.17
N LEU A 205 7.70 -8.74 -8.88
CA LEU A 205 6.55 -9.58 -9.20
C LEU A 205 6.34 -9.71 -10.71
N LEU A 206 6.58 -8.65 -11.50
CA LEU A 206 6.53 -8.73 -12.97
C LEU A 206 7.67 -9.56 -13.57
N SER A 207 8.88 -9.49 -13.01
CA SER A 207 10.00 -10.36 -13.40
C SER A 207 9.61 -11.82 -13.20
N VAL A 208 9.08 -12.18 -12.02
CA VAL A 208 8.62 -13.54 -11.73
C VAL A 208 7.48 -13.96 -12.65
N PHE A 209 6.50 -13.08 -12.87
CA PHE A 209 5.34 -13.35 -13.73
C PHE A 209 5.73 -13.68 -15.18
N CYS A 210 6.89 -13.22 -15.66
CA CYS A 210 7.39 -13.53 -16.99
C CYS A 210 8.15 -14.88 -17.06
N LYS A 211 8.45 -15.52 -15.93
CA LYS A 211 9.23 -16.77 -15.86
C LYS A 211 8.32 -18.00 -16.03
N PRO A 212 8.89 -19.20 -16.28
CA PRO A 212 8.13 -20.45 -16.34
C PRO A 212 7.30 -20.70 -15.08
N ALA A 213 6.20 -21.46 -15.22
CA ALA A 213 5.24 -21.68 -14.14
C ALA A 213 5.87 -22.34 -12.90
N GLU A 214 6.90 -23.17 -13.09
CA GLU A 214 7.63 -23.82 -12.00
C GLU A 214 8.38 -22.79 -11.14
N VAL A 215 9.00 -21.79 -11.77
CA VAL A 215 9.70 -20.70 -11.08
C VAL A 215 8.72 -19.79 -10.37
N GLN A 216 7.56 -19.54 -10.99
CA GLN A 216 6.48 -18.79 -10.34
C GLN A 216 5.98 -19.53 -9.09
N ALA A 217 5.71 -20.83 -9.18
CA ALA A 217 5.24 -21.63 -8.07
C ALA A 217 6.25 -21.66 -6.90
N GLU A 218 7.53 -21.83 -7.20
CA GLU A 218 8.60 -21.76 -6.19
C GLU A 218 8.62 -20.39 -5.50
N TYR A 219 8.51 -19.32 -6.28
CA TYR A 219 8.45 -17.96 -5.73
C TYR A 219 7.22 -17.77 -4.84
N TRP A 220 6.04 -18.23 -5.26
CA TRP A 220 4.79 -18.08 -4.50
C TRP A 220 4.81 -18.85 -3.17
N GLU A 221 5.41 -20.03 -3.13
CA GLU A 221 5.62 -20.75 -1.87
C GLU A 221 6.63 -20.02 -0.97
N MET A 222 7.69 -19.44 -1.54
CA MET A 222 8.67 -18.65 -0.79
C MET A 222 8.05 -17.37 -0.20
N VAL A 223 7.17 -16.68 -0.92
CA VAL A 223 6.53 -15.43 -0.45
C VAL A 223 5.17 -15.65 0.21
N LYS A 224 4.86 -16.90 0.56
CA LYS A 224 3.64 -17.23 1.27
C LYS A 224 3.61 -16.51 2.62
N PRO A 225 2.54 -15.78 2.94
CA PRO A 225 2.41 -15.16 4.24
C PRO A 225 2.50 -16.18 5.38
N THR A 226 3.32 -15.87 6.37
CA THR A 226 3.51 -16.69 7.58
C THR A 226 2.99 -16.02 8.83
N HIS A 227 2.86 -14.68 8.84
CA HIS A 227 2.39 -13.93 10.00
C HIS A 227 1.40 -12.82 9.62
N ARG A 228 0.59 -12.41 10.59
CA ARG A 228 -0.18 -11.17 10.58
C ARG A 228 0.45 -10.20 11.56
N LEU A 229 0.67 -8.97 11.10
CA LEU A 229 1.11 -7.85 11.91
C LEU A 229 -0.05 -6.86 12.05
N THR A 230 -0.53 -6.69 13.28
CA THR A 230 -1.62 -5.79 13.62
C THR A 230 -1.06 -4.58 14.36
N LEU A 231 -1.24 -3.39 13.77
CA LEU A 231 -1.03 -2.12 14.45
C LEU A 231 -2.34 -1.70 15.09
N VAL A 232 -2.33 -1.35 16.37
CA VAL A 232 -3.50 -0.86 17.09
C VAL A 232 -3.34 0.64 17.30
N SER A 233 -4.33 1.39 16.79
CA SER A 233 -4.45 2.83 16.97
C SER A 233 -5.74 3.21 17.69
N GLY A 234 -5.67 4.19 18.59
CA GLY A 234 -6.82 4.73 19.30
C GLY A 234 -7.80 5.49 18.40
N THR A 235 -7.31 6.14 17.33
CA THR A 235 -8.16 6.94 16.43
C THR A 235 -8.52 6.22 15.13
N SER A 236 -7.61 5.41 14.59
CA SER A 236 -7.75 4.80 13.26
C SER A 236 -8.23 3.34 13.33
N GLY A 237 -8.35 2.77 14.52
CA GLY A 237 -8.66 1.35 14.72
C GLY A 237 -7.48 0.44 14.34
N PRO A 238 -7.67 -0.90 14.43
CA PRO A 238 -6.61 -1.84 14.11
C PRO A 238 -6.40 -1.96 12.60
N VAL A 239 -5.13 -1.90 12.17
CA VAL A 239 -4.70 -2.16 10.79
C VAL A 239 -3.87 -3.43 10.77
N THR A 240 -4.36 -4.44 10.04
CA THR A 240 -3.66 -5.73 9.90
C THR A 240 -3.02 -5.83 8.52
N VAL A 241 -1.76 -6.25 8.48
CA VAL A 241 -1.05 -6.62 7.25
C VAL A 241 -0.47 -8.01 7.38
N THR A 242 -0.34 -8.72 6.26
CA THR A 242 0.33 -10.03 6.22
C THR A 242 1.81 -9.87 5.91
N LEU A 243 2.64 -10.72 6.50
CA LEU A 243 4.09 -10.75 6.31
C LEU A 243 4.53 -12.15 5.85
N ALA A 244 5.45 -12.22 4.90
CA ALA A 244 6.10 -13.45 4.44
C ALA A 244 7.50 -13.58 5.04
N ALA A 245 7.80 -14.70 5.70
CA ALA A 245 9.06 -14.90 6.42
C ALA A 245 10.28 -14.62 5.52
N GLY A 246 11.28 -13.92 6.04
CA GLY A 246 12.50 -13.55 5.29
C GLY A 246 12.36 -12.39 4.31
N ARG A 247 11.16 -11.78 4.22
CA ARG A 247 10.88 -10.58 3.42
C ARG A 247 10.71 -9.32 4.26
N GLU A 248 11.11 -9.33 5.53
CA GLU A 248 11.11 -8.12 6.33
C GLU A 248 11.96 -7.04 5.65
N ARG A 249 11.33 -5.89 5.32
CA ARG A 249 12.12 -4.70 5.03
C ARG A 249 12.82 -4.32 6.33
N GLY A 250 14.16 -4.30 6.33
CA GLY A 250 14.94 -3.92 7.50
C GLY A 250 14.34 -2.68 8.19
N GLY A 251 14.10 -2.77 9.51
CA GLY A 251 13.51 -1.70 10.30
C GLY A 251 11.98 -1.57 10.24
N SER A 252 11.24 -2.58 9.74
CA SER A 252 9.76 -2.54 9.70
C SER A 252 9.11 -2.48 11.08
N PHE A 253 9.63 -3.22 12.06
CA PHE A 253 9.14 -3.23 13.44
C PHE A 253 9.59 -1.98 14.19
N ASP A 254 10.89 -1.66 14.15
CA ASP A 254 11.49 -0.46 14.76
C ASP A 254 10.74 0.82 14.40
N ARG A 255 10.51 1.07 13.10
CA ARG A 255 9.79 2.26 12.63
C ARG A 255 8.39 2.39 13.23
N ARG A 256 7.71 1.27 13.49
CA ARG A 256 6.36 1.26 14.08
C ARG A 256 6.44 1.49 15.59
N LEU A 257 7.33 0.77 16.27
CA LEU A 257 7.53 0.87 17.72
C LEU A 257 7.97 2.28 18.13
N ARG A 258 8.82 2.95 17.33
CA ARG A 258 9.23 4.35 17.58
C ARG A 258 8.09 5.37 17.53
N LYS A 259 6.94 5.03 16.94
CA LYS A 259 5.77 5.92 16.88
C LYS A 259 4.88 5.81 18.10
N PHE A 260 5.14 4.85 19.00
CA PHE A 260 4.32 4.67 20.18
C PHE A 260 4.28 5.95 21.02
N ASN A 261 3.09 6.30 21.48
CA ASN A 261 2.84 7.51 22.26
C ASN A 261 1.80 7.31 23.38
N GLY A 262 1.39 6.06 23.63
CA GLY A 262 0.45 5.70 24.69
C GLY A 262 -1.00 6.16 24.50
N ARG A 263 -1.32 6.78 23.36
CA ARG A 263 -2.64 7.40 23.11
C ARG A 263 -3.24 6.97 21.78
N ASP A 264 -2.52 7.20 20.70
CA ASP A 264 -2.98 6.89 19.35
C ASP A 264 -2.29 5.64 18.83
N ASP A 265 -1.05 5.70 18.34
CA ASP A 265 -0.26 4.50 18.10
C ASP A 265 0.26 3.99 19.45
N PHE A 266 -0.21 2.83 19.91
CA PHE A 266 0.16 2.34 21.24
C PHE A 266 0.41 0.83 21.34
N ALA A 267 -0.01 0.01 20.36
CA ALA A 267 0.28 -1.42 20.38
C ALA A 267 0.55 -2.03 19.01
N LEU A 268 1.34 -3.10 19.02
CA LEU A 268 1.76 -3.87 17.85
C LEU A 268 1.69 -5.35 18.19
N ILE A 269 1.02 -6.15 17.37
CA ILE A 269 0.81 -7.58 17.61
C ILE A 269 1.29 -8.36 16.38
N LEU A 270 2.11 -9.38 16.60
CA LEU A 270 2.61 -10.28 15.59
C LEU A 270 2.14 -11.71 15.89
N THR A 271 1.33 -12.27 14.99
CA THR A 271 0.66 -13.57 15.16
C THR A 271 1.00 -14.48 13.97
N PRO A 272 1.51 -15.70 14.19
CA PRO A 272 1.66 -16.69 13.13
C PRO A 272 0.30 -17.03 12.48
N ILE A 273 0.28 -17.21 11.17
CA ILE A 273 -0.93 -17.62 10.46
C ILE A 273 -1.16 -19.11 10.72
N GLY A 274 -2.35 -19.44 11.23
CA GLY A 274 -2.73 -20.81 11.58
C GLY A 274 -2.52 -21.17 13.05
N ASP A 275 -1.96 -20.25 13.85
CA ASP A 275 -1.82 -20.39 15.30
C ASP A 275 -2.16 -19.05 15.98
N ASP A 276 -3.45 -18.87 16.28
CA ASP A 276 -3.97 -17.64 16.89
C ASP A 276 -3.68 -17.56 18.40
N ASP A 277 -3.25 -18.67 19.01
CA ASP A 277 -2.95 -18.75 20.44
C ASP A 277 -1.49 -18.39 20.76
N THR A 278 -0.60 -18.46 19.77
CA THR A 278 0.77 -17.96 19.90
C THR A 278 0.90 -16.56 19.29
N TYR A 279 1.34 -15.57 20.06
CA TYR A 279 1.65 -14.24 19.52
C TYR A 279 2.67 -13.50 20.37
N LEU A 280 3.36 -12.56 19.73
CA LEU A 280 4.15 -11.54 20.40
C LEU A 280 3.42 -10.20 20.29
N GLN A 281 3.26 -9.50 21.40
CA GLN A 281 2.70 -8.15 21.40
C GLN A 281 3.58 -7.16 22.15
N ALA A 282 3.55 -5.92 21.71
CA ALA A 282 4.14 -4.79 22.41
C ALA A 282 3.09 -3.72 22.64
N ALA A 283 3.18 -3.06 23.78
CA ALA A 283 2.43 -1.86 24.09
C ALA A 283 3.37 -0.81 24.71
N GLY A 284 3.16 0.48 24.44
CA GLY A 284 4.07 1.50 24.96
C GLY A 284 3.54 2.93 24.96
N SER A 285 4.09 3.72 25.87
CA SER A 285 3.82 5.16 26.01
C SER A 285 4.81 6.05 25.28
N GLY A 286 5.88 5.47 24.74
CA GLY A 286 6.96 6.16 24.03
C GLY A 286 7.96 5.18 23.41
N PRO A 287 8.90 5.66 22.56
CA PRO A 287 9.93 4.82 21.94
C PRO A 287 10.95 4.24 22.93
N ASP A 288 11.00 4.73 24.16
CA ASP A 288 11.87 4.32 25.26
C ASP A 288 11.09 3.65 26.41
N ARG A 289 9.78 3.45 26.24
CA ARG A 289 8.87 2.92 27.25
C ARG A 289 7.89 1.94 26.63
N ILE A 290 8.41 0.76 26.29
CA ILE A 290 7.68 -0.33 25.65
C ILE A 290 7.74 -1.56 26.53
N THR A 291 6.61 -2.21 26.78
CA THR A 291 6.59 -3.57 27.33
C THR A 291 6.24 -4.57 26.24
N VAL A 292 6.82 -5.77 26.33
CA VAL A 292 6.64 -6.84 25.35
C VAL A 292 6.12 -8.08 26.06
N GLU A 293 5.12 -8.72 25.48
CA GLU A 293 4.48 -9.91 26.02
C GLU A 293 4.41 -11.00 24.95
N ILE A 294 4.55 -12.26 25.37
CA ILE A 294 4.38 -13.42 24.51
C ILE A 294 3.29 -14.32 25.08
N ARG A 295 2.32 -14.70 24.25
CA ARG A 295 1.41 -15.81 24.54
C ARG A 295 1.90 -17.05 23.81
N LYS A 296 1.92 -18.18 24.51
CA LYS A 296 2.27 -19.49 23.94
C LYS A 296 1.57 -20.63 24.71
N PRO A 297 1.42 -21.82 24.10
CA PRO A 297 0.96 -23.01 24.80
C PRO A 297 1.82 -23.36 26.03
N GLY A 298 1.19 -23.94 27.05
CA GLY A 298 1.81 -24.35 28.32
C GLY A 298 1.03 -23.88 29.55
N GLY A 299 1.62 -24.08 30.74
CA GLY A 299 1.02 -23.63 32.00
C GLY A 299 0.18 -24.67 32.73
N GLN A 300 0.39 -25.96 32.44
CA GLN A 300 -0.33 -27.06 33.07
C GLN A 300 -0.17 -27.05 34.61
N GLN A 301 0.95 -26.53 35.13
CA GLN A 301 1.15 -26.33 36.57
C GLN A 301 0.16 -25.33 37.21
N TRP A 302 -0.47 -24.48 36.40
CA TRP A 302 -1.53 -23.54 36.79
C TRP A 302 -2.92 -23.98 36.31
N GLY A 303 -3.05 -25.17 35.71
CA GLY A 303 -4.32 -25.68 35.18
C GLY A 303 -4.80 -24.99 33.90
N VAL A 304 -3.90 -24.35 33.14
CA VAL A 304 -4.22 -23.64 31.89
C VAL A 304 -3.50 -24.29 30.69
N GLU A 305 -3.99 -24.04 29.48
CA GLU A 305 -3.44 -24.58 28.22
C GLU A 305 -2.50 -23.60 27.51
N SER A 306 -2.65 -22.31 27.76
CA SER A 306 -1.74 -21.26 27.26
C SER A 306 -1.54 -20.19 28.31
N VAL A 307 -0.39 -19.51 28.25
CA VAL A 307 -0.01 -18.45 29.18
C VAL A 307 0.54 -17.26 28.39
N ARG A 308 0.11 -16.06 28.79
CA ARG A 308 0.72 -14.79 28.40
C ARG A 308 1.75 -14.41 29.45
N TYR A 309 2.98 -14.24 29.00
CA TYR A 309 4.12 -13.84 29.81
C TYR A 309 4.52 -12.42 29.46
N VAL A 310 4.88 -11.62 30.47
CA VAL A 310 5.63 -10.38 30.29
C VAL A 310 7.10 -10.74 30.14
N ILE A 311 7.75 -10.21 29.10
CA ILE A 311 9.15 -10.46 28.80
C ILE A 311 10.00 -9.47 29.58
N GLY A 312 11.04 -9.96 30.26
CA GLY A 312 12.05 -9.14 30.91
C GLY A 312 13.45 -9.42 30.38
N ARG A 313 14.38 -8.49 30.63
CA ARG A 313 15.83 -8.71 30.45
C ARG A 313 16.35 -9.73 31.46
N ALA A 314 17.48 -10.37 31.13
CA ALA A 314 18.18 -11.29 32.02
C ALA A 314 18.46 -10.65 33.39
N GLY A 315 18.20 -11.39 34.47
CA GLY A 315 18.79 -11.09 35.79
C GLY A 315 17.90 -10.40 36.82
N SER A 316 16.58 -10.46 36.74
CA SER A 316 15.74 -10.02 37.87
C SER A 316 14.43 -10.80 38.03
N ASP A 317 14.46 -11.86 38.82
CA ASP A 317 13.24 -12.41 39.39
C ASP A 317 12.86 -11.56 40.62
N GLY A 318 11.64 -11.01 40.63
CA GLY A 318 11.06 -10.34 41.81
C GLY A 318 11.29 -8.82 41.93
N SER A 319 11.62 -8.11 40.85
CA SER A 319 11.61 -6.64 40.85
C SER A 319 10.21 -6.07 41.13
N ALA A 320 10.15 -4.91 41.80
CA ALA A 320 8.89 -4.21 42.02
C ALA A 320 8.23 -3.82 40.68
N LEU A 321 6.91 -3.97 40.60
CA LEU A 321 6.11 -3.54 39.45
C LEU A 321 5.75 -2.06 39.60
N ASP A 322 6.73 -1.19 39.40
CA ASP A 322 6.62 0.24 39.67
C ASP A 322 6.85 1.13 38.44
N GLN A 323 7.06 0.54 37.26
CA GLN A 323 7.17 1.27 36.02
C GLN A 323 5.82 1.35 35.29
N PRO A 324 5.24 2.55 35.10
CA PRO A 324 3.96 2.70 34.43
C PRO A 324 4.13 2.68 32.91
N ILE A 325 3.37 1.87 32.19
CA ILE A 325 3.14 2.00 30.74
C ILE A 325 1.75 2.59 30.57
N GLU A 326 1.68 3.86 30.17
CA GLU A 326 0.42 4.57 29.93
C GLU A 326 -0.17 4.15 28.59
N LEU A 327 -1.39 3.61 28.62
CA LEU A 327 -2.17 3.21 27.46
C LEU A 327 -3.49 4.01 27.44
N PRO A 328 -4.23 4.02 26.32
CA PRO A 328 -5.37 4.93 26.17
C PRO A 328 -6.48 4.72 27.20
N THR A 329 -6.65 3.49 27.69
CA THR A 329 -7.74 3.10 28.60
C THR A 329 -7.25 2.59 29.94
N SER A 330 -5.95 2.45 30.15
CA SER A 330 -5.38 1.88 31.37
C SER A 330 -3.90 2.24 31.54
N THR A 331 -3.38 2.04 32.74
CA THR A 331 -1.94 2.06 33.01
C THR A 331 -1.51 0.67 33.41
N GLN A 332 -0.54 0.10 32.71
CA GLN A 332 0.04 -1.20 33.06
C GLN A 332 1.30 -0.97 33.91
N MET A 333 1.37 -1.61 35.07
CA MET A 333 2.56 -1.55 35.93
C MET A 333 3.45 -2.76 35.63
N VAL A 334 4.72 -2.50 35.29
CA VAL A 334 5.72 -3.51 34.94
C VAL A 334 7.01 -3.29 35.73
N GLY A 335 7.89 -4.28 35.75
CA GLY A 335 9.21 -4.16 36.35
C GLY A 335 10.17 -3.36 35.46
N ALA A 336 11.20 -2.74 36.04
CA ALA A 336 12.20 -1.98 35.28
C ALA A 336 12.90 -2.81 34.18
N THR A 337 13.08 -4.11 34.39
CA THR A 337 13.66 -5.01 33.40
C THR A 337 12.71 -5.41 32.26
N GLU A 338 11.42 -5.10 32.40
CA GLU A 338 10.34 -5.37 31.43
C GLU A 338 10.00 -4.15 30.56
N VAL A 339 10.76 -3.05 30.73
CA VAL A 339 10.67 -1.82 29.91
C VAL A 339 11.81 -1.81 28.90
N PHE A 340 11.48 -1.93 27.62
CA PHE A 340 12.39 -1.89 26.48
C PHE A 340 12.32 -0.55 25.76
N ASP A 341 13.42 -0.20 25.10
CA ASP A 341 13.35 0.77 24.00
C ASP A 341 12.87 0.11 22.69
N ALA A 342 12.63 0.93 21.67
CA ALA A 342 12.15 0.48 20.37
C ALA A 342 13.12 -0.44 19.64
N ASP A 343 14.43 -0.29 19.83
CA ASP A 343 15.45 -1.11 19.18
C ASP A 343 15.46 -2.52 19.77
N GLU A 344 15.45 -2.62 21.10
CA GLU A 344 15.39 -3.89 21.81
C GLU A 344 14.07 -4.62 21.55
N ALA A 345 12.95 -3.91 21.61
CA ALA A 345 11.64 -4.50 21.28
C ALA A 345 11.60 -4.96 19.81
N ALA A 346 12.16 -4.19 18.87
CA ALA A 346 12.23 -4.59 17.47
C ALA A 346 13.09 -5.85 17.27
N ALA A 347 14.16 -6.02 18.04
CA ALA A 347 14.98 -7.24 18.02
C ALA A 347 14.16 -8.47 18.46
N LEU A 348 13.35 -8.35 19.53
CA LEU A 348 12.45 -9.43 19.96
C LEU A 348 11.42 -9.80 18.88
N PHE A 349 10.81 -8.81 18.24
CA PHE A 349 9.89 -9.04 17.12
C PHE A 349 10.58 -9.72 15.93
N THR A 350 11.80 -9.29 15.61
CA THR A 350 12.59 -9.87 14.51
C THR A 350 12.94 -11.33 14.80
N ASP A 351 13.35 -11.63 16.03
CA ASP A 351 13.70 -12.98 16.46
C ASP A 351 12.48 -13.91 16.47
N PHE A 352 11.36 -13.45 17.04
CA PHE A 352 10.11 -14.20 17.03
C PHE A 352 9.61 -14.44 15.60
N TYR A 353 9.66 -13.41 14.74
CA TYR A 353 9.25 -13.52 13.35
C TYR A 353 10.06 -14.55 12.55
N ARG A 354 11.37 -14.62 12.79
CA ARG A 354 12.29 -15.50 12.05
C ARG A 354 12.34 -16.92 12.59
N ARG A 355 12.24 -17.08 13.91
CA ARG A 355 12.51 -18.37 14.60
C ARG A 355 11.29 -18.95 15.32
N GLY A 356 10.21 -18.19 15.46
CA GLY A 356 9.04 -18.57 16.28
C GLY A 356 9.34 -18.54 17.78
N SER A 357 10.46 -17.95 18.20
CA SER A 357 10.91 -17.92 19.60
C SER A 357 11.62 -16.60 19.93
N ILE A 358 11.59 -16.26 21.22
CA ILE A 358 12.39 -15.15 21.79
C ILE A 358 13.73 -15.70 22.32
N PRO A 359 14.77 -14.86 22.50
CA PRO A 359 16.03 -15.28 23.10
C PRO A 359 15.85 -15.97 24.45
N GLU A 360 16.58 -17.07 24.68
CA GLU A 360 16.58 -17.80 25.96
C GLU A 360 17.14 -16.97 27.14
N THR A 361 17.85 -15.88 26.83
CA THR A 361 18.35 -14.93 27.83
C THR A 361 17.26 -14.04 28.42
N CYS A 362 16.07 -13.99 27.81
CA CYS A 362 14.94 -13.26 28.35
C CYS A 362 14.30 -14.00 29.53
N THR A 363 13.84 -13.26 30.53
CA THR A 363 12.99 -13.80 31.60
C THR A 363 11.52 -13.73 31.18
N LEU A 364 10.71 -14.67 31.68
CA LEU A 364 9.29 -14.75 31.39
C LEU A 364 8.50 -14.75 32.70
N ARG A 365 7.81 -13.65 32.99
CA ARG A 365 6.90 -13.58 34.14
C ARG A 365 5.47 -13.91 33.70
N PRO A 366 4.80 -14.93 34.26
CA PRO A 366 3.42 -15.22 33.91
C PRO A 366 2.52 -14.05 34.32
N ALA A 367 1.56 -13.69 33.46
CA ALA A 367 0.59 -12.64 33.73
C ALA A 367 -0.84 -13.16 33.67
N GLU A 368 -1.19 -13.89 32.61
CA GLU A 368 -2.53 -14.45 32.41
C GLU A 368 -2.44 -15.84 31.80
N GLY A 369 -3.40 -16.70 32.11
CA GLY A 369 -3.55 -18.03 31.53
C GLY A 369 -4.94 -18.26 30.94
N TRP A 370 -5.07 -19.18 29.99
CA TRP A 370 -6.36 -19.59 29.42
C TRP A 370 -6.54 -21.09 29.52
N THR A 371 -7.67 -21.51 30.09
CA THR A 371 -8.13 -22.91 30.14
C THR A 371 -8.67 -23.38 28.79
N ALA A 372 -8.92 -24.69 28.65
CA ALA A 372 -9.46 -25.32 27.45
C ALA A 372 -10.82 -24.76 26.99
N ASP A 373 -11.64 -24.27 27.95
CA ASP A 373 -12.93 -23.65 27.66
C ASP A 373 -12.83 -22.14 27.36
N GLY A 374 -11.61 -21.60 27.30
CA GLY A 374 -11.33 -20.19 27.02
C GLY A 374 -11.40 -19.27 28.24
N THR A 375 -11.59 -19.80 29.45
CA THR A 375 -11.63 -18.99 30.68
C THR A 375 -10.25 -18.40 30.97
N ASN A 376 -10.20 -17.08 31.17
CA ASN A 376 -8.98 -16.37 31.56
C ASN A 376 -8.74 -16.49 33.07
N VAL A 377 -7.49 -16.76 33.45
CA VAL A 377 -7.00 -16.88 34.82
C VAL A 377 -5.89 -15.85 35.04
N ASP A 378 -5.99 -15.01 36.05
CA ASP A 378 -4.90 -14.10 36.44
C ASP A 378 -3.79 -14.90 37.14
N LEU A 379 -2.56 -14.77 36.66
CA LEU A 379 -1.38 -15.51 37.14
C LEU A 379 -0.35 -14.60 37.83
N ARG A 380 -0.69 -13.32 38.06
CA ARG A 380 0.18 -12.34 38.71
C ARG A 380 0.34 -12.55 40.21
#